data_AF-A0AAE3P4D7-F1
#
_entry.id   AF-A0AAE3P4D7-F1
#
_cell.length_a   1.000
_cell.length_b   1.000
_cell.length_c   1.000
_cell.angle_alpha   90.00
_cell.angle_beta   90.00
_cell.angle_gamma   90.00
#
_symmetry.space_group_name_H-M   'P 1'
#
loop_
_entity.id
_entity.type
_entity.pdbx_description
1 polymer ?
#
loop_
_entity_poly.entity_id
_entity_poly.type
_entity_poly.pdbx_seq_one_letter_code
_entity_poly.pdbx_strand_id
1 'polypeptide(L)' 'EHFYYNLGNKIWSEYGFVDAFSIDKNWFTKSHLAIDQGSIIAMIENYRTGLIWKLFMNIPEIQSGLKKLRFESPYFKN' A
#
# COMPACT_ATOMS: atom_id res chain seq x y z
N GLU A 1 6.37 -15.14 0.49
CA GLU A 1 6.21 -16.51 1.01
C GLU A 1 6.45 -16.60 2.53
N HIS A 2 7.54 -16.07 3.08
CA HIS A 2 7.90 -16.19 4.51
C HIS A 2 6.81 -15.77 5.53
N PHE A 3 6.24 -14.56 5.42
CA PHE A 3 5.29 -14.04 6.43
C PHE A 3 3.99 -14.83 6.54
N TYR A 4 3.44 -15.27 5.41
CA TYR A 4 2.21 -16.04 5.40
C TYR A 4 2.46 -17.49 5.83
N TYR A 5 3.44 -18.16 5.22
CA TYR A 5 3.62 -19.60 5.44
C TYR A 5 4.36 -19.94 6.73
N ASN A 6 5.39 -19.18 7.11
CA ASN A 6 6.24 -19.53 8.25
C ASN A 6 5.82 -18.82 9.55
N LEU A 7 5.30 -17.60 9.44
CA LEU A 7 4.89 -16.79 10.59
C LEU A 7 3.36 -16.64 10.72
N GLY A 8 2.58 -17.18 9.77
CA GLY A 8 1.13 -16.93 9.67
C GLY A 8 0.36 -17.25 10.95
N ASN A 9 0.75 -18.30 11.67
CA ASN A 9 0.14 -18.64 12.97
C ASN A 9 0.31 -17.57 14.06
N LYS A 10 1.24 -16.62 13.90
CA LYS A 10 1.51 -15.52 14.83
C LYS A 10 1.07 -14.15 14.31
N ILE A 11 1.16 -13.93 13.00
CA ILE A 11 0.97 -12.59 12.40
C ILE A 11 -0.17 -12.49 11.41
N TRP A 12 -0.87 -13.59 11.07
CA TRP A 12 -2.04 -13.55 10.22
C TRP A 12 -3.32 -13.67 11.03
N SER A 13 -4.31 -12.82 10.73
CA SER A 13 -5.60 -12.79 11.39
C SER A 13 -6.73 -12.44 10.41
N GLU A 14 -7.94 -12.20 10.93
CA GLU A 14 -9.14 -11.88 10.15
C GLU A 14 -8.94 -10.72 9.17
N TYR A 15 -8.15 -9.70 9.53
CA TYR A 15 -7.90 -8.51 8.70
C TYR A 15 -6.55 -8.52 7.99
N GLY A 16 -5.90 -9.70 7.93
CA GLY A 16 -4.62 -9.88 7.27
C GLY A 16 -3.45 -9.86 8.24
N PHE A 17 -2.34 -9.24 7.83
CA PHE A 17 -1.14 -9.18 8.65
C PHE A 17 -1.31 -8.16 9.78
N VAL A 18 -0.95 -8.54 11.01
CA VAL A 18 -0.93 -7.64 12.16
C VAL A 18 0.04 -6.47 11.94
N ASP A 19 -0.20 -5.39 12.65
CA ASP A 19 0.50 -4.11 12.49
C ASP A 19 2.05 -4.21 12.62
N ALA A 20 2.53 -4.98 13.59
CA ALA A 20 3.98 -5.15 13.82
C ALA A 20 4.32 -6.39 14.65
N PHE A 21 5.57 -6.85 14.54
CA PHE A 21 6.14 -7.91 15.37
C PHE A 21 7.66 -7.73 15.55
N SER A 22 8.23 -8.41 16.55
CA SER A 22 9.67 -8.53 16.78
C SER A 22 9.99 -9.96 17.22
N ILE A 23 10.74 -10.68 16.38
CA ILE A 23 11.15 -12.07 16.67
C ILE A 23 12.09 -12.11 17.86
N ASP A 24 13.08 -11.21 17.90
CA ASP A 24 14.09 -11.14 18.97
C ASP A 24 13.47 -10.90 20.36
N LYS A 25 12.39 -10.11 20.41
CA LYS A 25 11.64 -9.83 21.65
C LYS A 25 10.46 -10.78 21.89
N ASN A 26 10.24 -11.76 21.01
CA ASN A 26 9.07 -12.63 21.00
C ASN A 26 7.75 -11.85 21.16
N TRP A 27 7.63 -10.71 20.47
CA TRP A 27 6.49 -9.81 20.57
C TRP A 27 5.72 -9.77 19.26
N PHE A 28 4.40 -9.90 19.34
CA PHE A 28 3.48 -9.90 18.21
C PHE A 28 2.25 -9.11 18.63
N THR A 29 1.93 -8.04 17.90
CA THR A 29 0.72 -7.27 18.20
C THR A 29 -0.54 -8.02 17.75
N LYS A 30 -1.68 -7.66 18.33
CA LYS A 30 -3.02 -8.07 17.87
C LYS A 30 -3.75 -6.94 17.12
N SER A 31 -3.15 -5.75 17.08
CA SER A 31 -3.74 -4.57 16.45
C SER A 31 -3.60 -4.58 14.94
N HIS A 32 -4.50 -3.84 14.30
CA HIS A 32 -4.43 -3.44 12.91
C HIS A 32 -4.71 -1.94 12.88
N LEU A 33 -3.87 -1.19 12.18
CA LEU A 33 -4.08 0.23 11.95
C LEU A 33 -4.52 0.42 10.50
N ALA A 34 -5.55 1.25 10.30
CA ALA A 34 -6.11 1.47 8.97
C ALA A 34 -5.08 2.05 7.99
N ILE A 35 -4.16 2.90 8.47
CA ILE A 35 -3.11 3.50 7.65
C ILE A 35 -2.10 2.45 7.14
N ASP A 36 -1.86 1.40 7.93
CA ASP A 36 -0.93 0.32 7.56
C ASP A 36 -1.60 -0.69 6.63
N GLN A 37 -2.83 -1.10 6.96
CA GLN A 37 -3.57 -2.08 6.16
C GLN A 37 -4.06 -1.54 4.82
N GLY A 38 -4.56 -0.30 4.79
CA GLY A 38 -5.08 0.32 3.58
C GLY A 38 -4.02 0.40 2.48
N SER A 39 -2.80 0.72 2.88
CA SER A 39 -1.63 0.80 2.00
C SER A 39 -1.32 -0.55 1.35
N ILE A 40 -1.38 -1.66 2.10
CA ILE A 40 -1.12 -3.01 1.59
C ILE A 40 -2.07 -3.32 0.42
N ILE A 41 -3.36 -3.11 0.61
CA ILE A 41 -4.38 -3.41 -0.41
C ILE A 41 -4.20 -2.49 -1.63
N ALA A 42 -4.10 -1.17 -1.39
CA ALA A 42 -3.98 -0.18 -2.45
C ALA A 42 -2.73 -0.42 -3.33
N MET A 43 -1.61 -0.78 -2.71
CA MET A 43 -0.36 -0.99 -3.43
C MET A 43 -0.30 -2.34 -4.13
N ILE A 44 -0.88 -3.41 -3.56
CA ILE A 44 -1.06 -4.68 -4.28
C ILE A 44 -1.93 -4.46 -5.52
N GLU A 45 -3.03 -3.71 -5.42
CA GLU A 45 -3.89 -3.47 -6.57
C GLU A 45 -3.23 -2.55 -7.61
N ASN A 46 -2.46 -1.55 -7.18
CA ASN A 46 -1.64 -0.75 -8.09
C ASN A 46 -0.59 -1.60 -8.83
N TYR A 47 0.03 -2.56 -8.16
CA TYR A 47 0.95 -3.49 -8.83
C TYR A 47 0.23 -4.36 -9.87
N ARG A 48 -0.96 -4.88 -9.55
CA ARG A 48 -1.72 -5.79 -10.43
C ARG A 48 -2.29 -5.09 -11.65
N THR A 49 -2.90 -3.92 -11.48
CA THR A 49 -3.67 -3.26 -12.54
C THR A 49 -3.37 -1.77 -12.68
N GLY A 50 -2.71 -1.16 -11.69
CA GLY A 50 -2.49 0.28 -11.62
C GLY A 50 -3.76 1.08 -11.33
N LEU A 51 -4.82 0.47 -10.78
CA LEU A 51 -6.15 1.10 -10.66
C LEU A 51 -6.11 2.47 -9.98
N ILE A 52 -5.57 2.56 -8.76
CA ILE A 52 -5.60 3.79 -7.98
C ILE A 52 -4.71 4.86 -8.62
N TRP A 53 -3.54 4.48 -9.14
CA TRP A 53 -2.68 5.38 -9.91
C TRP A 53 -3.39 5.93 -11.15
N LYS A 54 -4.05 5.07 -11.95
CA LYS A 54 -4.78 5.49 -13.14
C LYS A 54 -5.92 6.45 -12.79
N LEU A 55 -6.69 6.15 -11.74
CA LEU A 55 -7.77 7.02 -11.28
C LEU A 55 -7.23 8.38 -10.81
N PHE A 56 -6.25 8.39 -9.92
CA PHE A 56 -5.68 9.61 -9.35
C PHE A 56 -4.99 10.48 -10.42
N MET A 57 -4.19 9.87 -11.29
CA MET A 57 -3.48 10.60 -12.34
C MET A 57 -4.39 11.09 -13.47
N ASN A 58 -5.64 10.61 -13.54
CA ASN A 58 -6.63 11.12 -14.49
C ASN A 58 -7.38 12.37 -13.97
N ILE A 59 -7.11 12.82 -12.75
CA ILE A 59 -7.70 14.03 -12.18
C ILE A 59 -7.01 15.27 -12.81
N PRO A 60 -7.76 16.16 -13.49
CA PRO A 60 -7.18 17.33 -14.17
C PRO A 60 -6.36 18.24 -13.25
N GLU A 61 -6.83 18.45 -12.02
CA GLU A 61 -6.20 19.30 -11.01
C GLU A 61 -4.86 18.72 -10.55
N ILE A 62 -4.76 17.40 -10.42
CA ILE A 62 -3.50 16.71 -10.09
C ILE A 62 -2.49 16.92 -11.21
N GLN A 63 -2.90 16.71 -12.47
CA GLN A 63 -2.00 16.95 -13.61
C GLN A 63 -1.56 18.41 -13.70
N SER A 64 -2.49 19.35 -13.51
CA SER A 64 -2.20 20.79 -13.50
C SER A 64 -1.21 21.17 -12.39
N GLY A 65 -1.42 20.67 -11.17
CA GLY A 65 -0.54 20.88 -10.02
C GLY A 65 0.86 20.35 -10.26
N LEU A 66 0.99 19.12 -10.75
CA LEU A 66 2.29 18.51 -11.06
C LEU A 66 3.03 19.27 -12.18
N LYS A 67 2.33 19.69 -13.26
CA LYS A 67 2.90 20.53 -14.32
C LYS A 67 3.38 21.87 -13.79
N LYS A 68 2.60 22.53 -12.91
CA LYS A 68 2.99 23.81 -12.28
C LYS A 68 4.25 23.66 -11.42
N LEU A 69 4.41 22.50 -10.79
CA LEU A 69 5.60 22.14 -10.01
C LEU A 69 6.76 21.60 -10.86
N ARG A 70 6.63 21.59 -12.20
CA ARG A 70 7.64 21.12 -13.16
C ARG A 70 8.03 19.64 -13.01
N PHE A 71 7.11 18.80 -12.55
CA PHE A 71 7.28 17.34 -12.64
C PHE A 71 7.10 16.87 -14.08
N GLU A 72 7.72 15.75 -14.42
CA GLU A 72 7.50 15.01 -15.65
C GLU A 72 6.76 13.70 -15.34
N SER A 73 5.84 13.29 -16.22
CA SER A 73 5.04 12.08 -16.00
C SER A 73 4.55 11.50 -17.33
N PRO A 74 4.55 10.16 -17.51
CA PRO A 74 3.97 9.52 -18.68
C PRO A 74 2.44 9.67 -18.76
N TYR A 75 1.79 10.13 -17.67
CA TYR A 75 0.35 10.40 -17.64
C TYR A 75 -0.03 11.75 -18.25
N PHE A 76 0.92 12.65 -18.48
CA PHE A 76 0.61 13.90 -19.15
C PHE A 76 0.35 13.61 -20.61
N LYS A 77 -0.90 13.85 -21.03
CA LYS A 77 -1.22 13.91 -22.45
C LYS A 77 -0.54 15.16 -23.04
N ASN A 78 0.09 14.98 -24.19
CA ASN A 78 0.53 16.07 -25.05
C ASN A 78 -0.67 16.88 -25.53
#